data_AF-A0A2S7UUV0-F1
#
_entry.id   AF-A0A2S7UUV0-F1
#
_cell.length_a   1.000
_cell.length_b   1.000
_cell.length_c   1.000
_cell.angle_alpha   90.00
_cell.angle_beta   90.00
_cell.angle_gamma   90.00
#
_symmetry.space_group_name_H-M   'P 1'
#
loop_
_entity.id
_entity.type
_entity.pdbx_description
1 polymer ?
#
loop_
_entity_poly.entity_id
_entity_poly.type
_entity_poly.pdbx_seq_one_letter_code
_entity_poly.pdbx_strand_id
1 'polypeptide(L)'
;MYHFLEEEKGKDWLDEWASITGDFDQIKAYTDLGDVFLVNSQTNEIGLLMTMANNFHEMGFTDWNEFQEVVMSNPNFQEDVVQKSFIYKVKEHCGELGDYEVYIPTPYPCLGGSGEPETHKKGDLWVYLAISSQTFAKI
;
A
#
# COMPACT_ATOMS: atom_id res chain seq x y z
N MET A 1 -0.22 -9.08 -5.19
CA MET A 1 -1.51 -8.46 -4.82
C MET A 1 -1.44 -7.99 -3.37
N TYR A 2 -0.96 -8.86 -2.48
CA TYR A 2 -0.47 -8.51 -1.15
C TYR A 2 0.90 -9.14 -0.93
N HIS A 3 1.73 -8.50 -0.12
CA HIS A 3 3.02 -8.99 0.34
C HIS A 3 3.07 -8.83 1.85
N PHE A 4 3.23 -9.93 2.57
CA PHE A 4 3.32 -9.94 4.03
C PHE A 4 4.77 -9.85 4.45
N LEU A 5 5.05 -8.99 5.42
CA LEU A 5 6.41 -8.82 5.93
C LEU A 5 6.69 -9.92 6.96
N GLU A 6 7.84 -10.59 6.82
CA GLU A 6 8.31 -11.57 7.82
C GLU A 6 8.56 -10.90 9.18
N GLU A 7 9.06 -9.67 9.14
CA GLU A 7 9.25 -8.80 10.30
C GLU A 7 8.53 -7.48 10.07
N GLU A 8 7.69 -7.09 11.04
CA GLU A 8 7.03 -5.80 11.04
C GLU A 8 8.05 -4.66 10.98
N LYS A 9 7.76 -3.65 10.15
CA LYS A 9 8.56 -2.42 10.12
C LYS A 9 7.88 -1.36 10.97
N GLY A 10 8.68 -0.68 11.80
CA GLY A 10 8.18 0.37 12.67
C GLY A 10 7.87 1.67 11.93
N LYS A 11 7.22 2.60 12.63
CA LYS A 11 6.77 3.91 12.17
C LYS A 11 7.84 4.75 11.45
N ASP A 12 9.11 4.60 11.78
CA ASP A 12 10.21 5.32 11.12
C ASP A 12 10.30 5.02 9.61
N TRP A 13 9.76 3.89 9.15
CA TRP A 13 9.71 3.52 7.73
C TRP A 13 8.58 4.20 6.95
N LEU A 14 7.67 4.90 7.64
CA LEU A 14 6.58 5.65 7.02
C LEU A 14 6.99 7.06 6.58
N ASP A 15 8.11 7.58 7.07
CA ASP A 15 8.54 8.96 6.78
C ASP A 15 7.38 9.95 7.11
N GLU A 16 7.13 10.97 6.28
CA GLU A 16 6.02 11.93 6.48
C GLU A 16 4.62 11.27 6.59
N TRP A 17 4.42 10.05 6.09
CA TRP A 17 3.14 9.33 6.26
C TRP A 17 2.83 9.04 7.74
N ALA A 18 3.85 8.97 8.60
CA ALA A 18 3.70 8.76 10.04
C ALA A 18 2.83 9.83 10.72
N SER A 19 2.72 11.03 10.11
CA SER A 19 1.84 12.11 10.59
C SER A 19 0.36 11.86 10.24
N ILE A 20 0.10 11.15 9.15
CA ILE A 20 -1.24 10.80 8.66
C ILE A 20 -1.77 9.55 9.37
N THR A 21 -0.90 8.57 9.61
CA THR A 21 -1.31 7.29 10.21
C THR A 21 -1.44 7.36 11.73
N GLY A 22 -1.00 8.45 12.39
CA GLY A 22 -1.18 8.62 13.83
C GLY A 22 -0.53 7.48 14.63
N ASP A 23 -1.32 6.81 15.47
CA ASP A 23 -0.83 5.74 16.37
C ASP A 23 -0.66 4.38 15.68
N PHE A 24 -0.99 4.27 14.39
CA PHE A 24 -0.73 3.07 13.59
C PHE A 24 0.75 3.04 13.17
N ASP A 25 1.53 2.23 13.88
CA ASP A 25 2.99 2.32 13.96
C ASP A 25 3.74 1.05 13.49
N GLN A 26 3.02 -0.01 13.14
CA GLN A 26 3.59 -1.27 12.65
C GLN A 26 3.10 -1.59 11.25
N ILE A 27 4.00 -1.58 10.26
CA ILE A 27 3.72 -2.02 8.90
C ILE A 27 3.73 -3.56 8.88
N LYS A 28 2.61 -4.17 8.50
CA LYS A 28 2.43 -5.64 8.42
C LYS A 28 2.51 -6.18 6.99
N ALA A 29 1.98 -5.43 6.04
CA ALA A 29 1.87 -5.88 4.65
C ALA A 29 1.74 -4.69 3.70
N TYR A 30 1.92 -4.95 2.40
CA TYR A 30 1.72 -3.97 1.35
C TYR A 30 1.07 -4.56 0.09
N THR A 31 0.43 -3.73 -0.72
CA THR A 31 -0.15 -4.13 -2.02
C THR A 31 0.87 -4.03 -3.15
N ASP A 32 0.59 -4.62 -4.31
CA ASP A 32 1.45 -4.47 -5.50
C ASP A 32 1.57 -3.01 -5.98
N LEU A 33 0.67 -2.12 -5.55
CA LEU A 33 0.69 -0.69 -5.88
C LEU A 33 1.27 0.17 -4.75
N GLY A 34 1.76 -0.45 -3.67
CA GLY A 34 2.42 0.25 -2.56
C GLY A 34 1.50 0.89 -1.54
N ASP A 35 0.23 0.48 -1.45
CA ASP A 35 -0.60 0.77 -0.28
C ASP A 35 -0.16 -0.13 0.87
N VAL A 36 -0.16 0.38 2.11
CA VAL A 36 0.38 -0.35 3.27
C VAL A 36 -0.67 -0.61 4.34
N PHE A 37 -0.65 -1.83 4.86
CA PHE A 37 -1.46 -2.24 5.99
C PHE A 37 -0.68 -2.05 7.28
N LEU A 38 -1.31 -1.39 8.23
CA LEU A 38 -0.72 -0.94 9.47
C LEU A 38 -1.48 -1.51 10.66
N VAL A 39 -0.78 -1.71 11.77
CA VAL A 39 -1.35 -2.06 13.06
C VAL A 39 -0.94 -1.00 14.08
N ASN A 40 -1.88 -0.59 14.91
CA ASN A 40 -1.60 0.16 16.12
C ASN A 40 -1.09 -0.82 17.19
N SER A 41 0.19 -0.73 17.55
CA SER A 41 0.82 -1.66 18.51
C SER A 41 0.19 -1.66 19.91
N GLN A 42 -0.57 -0.63 20.27
CA GLN A 42 -1.22 -0.51 21.58
C GLN A 42 -2.62 -1.12 21.62
N THR A 43 -3.40 -0.97 20.54
CA THR A 43 -4.81 -1.40 20.47
C THR A 43 -5.03 -2.63 19.59
N ASN A 44 -4.02 -3.02 18.80
CA ASN A 44 -4.08 -3.96 17.68
C ASN A 44 -5.01 -3.54 16.54
N GLU A 45 -5.54 -2.32 16.54
CA GLU A 45 -6.40 -1.84 15.46
C GLU A 45 -5.65 -1.87 14.12
N ILE A 46 -6.35 -2.30 13.07
CA ILE A 46 -5.80 -2.47 11.73
C ILE A 46 -6.22 -1.27 10.87
N GLY A 47 -5.27 -0.71 10.13
CA GLY A 47 -5.48 0.40 9.20
C GLY A 47 -4.89 0.13 7.82
N LEU A 48 -5.39 0.86 6.82
CA LEU A 48 -4.89 0.85 5.45
C LEU A 48 -4.53 2.27 5.04
N LEU A 49 -3.25 2.49 4.72
CA LEU A 49 -2.76 3.70 4.09
C LEU A 49 -2.77 3.53 2.57
N MET A 50 -3.61 4.32 1.90
CA MET A 50 -3.72 4.39 0.45
C MET A 50 -2.85 5.54 -0.06
N THR A 51 -1.64 5.21 -0.53
CA THR A 51 -0.56 6.20 -0.74
C THR A 51 -0.86 7.14 -1.90
N MET A 52 -1.32 6.60 -3.03
CA MET A 52 -1.73 7.40 -4.20
C MET A 52 -3.01 8.21 -3.97
N ALA A 53 -3.90 7.73 -3.10
CA ALA A 53 -5.13 8.41 -2.75
C ALA A 53 -4.94 9.47 -1.63
N ASN A 54 -3.75 9.52 -1.02
CA ASN A 54 -3.45 10.34 0.15
C ASN A 54 -4.52 10.18 1.25
N ASN A 55 -4.82 8.94 1.62
CA ASN A 55 -5.90 8.65 2.55
C ASN A 55 -5.55 7.49 3.48
N PHE A 56 -6.05 7.53 4.70
CA PHE A 56 -5.88 6.49 5.70
C PHE A 56 -7.24 6.05 6.23
N HIS A 57 -7.47 4.74 6.27
CA HIS A 57 -8.72 4.16 6.72
C HIS A 57 -8.47 3.15 7.84
N GLU A 58 -9.13 3.37 8.97
CA GLU A 58 -9.26 2.36 10.01
C GLU A 58 -10.21 1.27 9.52
N MET A 59 -9.80 0.01 9.65
CA MET A 59 -10.55 -1.12 9.09
C MET A 59 -11.62 -1.65 10.03
N GLY A 60 -11.58 -1.29 11.32
CA GLY A 60 -12.51 -1.78 12.34
C GLY A 60 -12.23 -3.21 12.79
N PHE A 61 -10.99 -3.70 12.61
CA PHE A 61 -10.53 -5.02 13.06
C PHE A 61 -9.37 -4.88 14.04
N THR A 62 -9.25 -5.84 14.96
CA THR A 62 -8.11 -5.96 15.89
C THR A 62 -7.39 -7.31 15.81
N ASP A 63 -7.98 -8.29 15.10
CA ASP A 63 -7.35 -9.58 14.81
C ASP A 63 -6.89 -9.61 13.35
N TRP A 64 -5.58 -9.78 13.15
CA TRP A 64 -4.97 -9.81 11.83
C TRP A 64 -5.42 -11.01 10.98
N ASN A 65 -5.57 -12.18 11.60
CA ASN A 65 -6.00 -13.38 10.88
C ASN A 65 -7.46 -13.24 10.44
N GLU A 66 -8.32 -12.74 11.33
CA GLU A 66 -9.72 -12.46 10.98
C GLU A 66 -9.80 -11.43 9.84
N PHE A 67 -9.00 -10.36 9.91
CA PHE A 67 -8.94 -9.36 8.84
C PHE A 67 -8.51 -9.97 7.50
N GLN A 68 -7.49 -10.83 7.49
CA GLN A 68 -7.06 -11.54 6.28
C GLN A 68 -8.18 -12.43 5.72
N GLU A 69 -8.85 -13.18 6.57
CA GLU A 69 -9.90 -14.12 6.19
C GLU A 69 -11.17 -13.41 5.71
N VAL A 70 -11.58 -12.31 6.34
CA VAL A 70 -12.86 -11.64 6.06
C VAL A 70 -12.72 -10.55 5.01
N VAL A 71 -11.66 -9.75 5.07
CA VAL A 71 -11.48 -8.56 4.22
C VAL A 71 -10.53 -8.85 3.07
N MET A 72 -9.32 -9.31 3.34
CA MET A 72 -8.31 -9.49 2.27
C MET A 72 -8.67 -10.63 1.31
N SER A 73 -9.46 -11.62 1.77
CA SER A 73 -9.99 -12.68 0.91
C SER A 73 -11.25 -12.26 0.12
N ASN A 74 -11.89 -11.15 0.49
CA ASN A 74 -13.14 -10.70 -0.12
C ASN A 74 -12.92 -10.26 -1.58
N PRO A 75 -13.61 -10.86 -2.57
CA PRO A 75 -13.43 -10.52 -3.97
C PRO A 75 -13.71 -9.04 -4.31
N ASN A 76 -14.69 -8.43 -3.65
CA ASN A 76 -15.03 -7.02 -3.88
C ASN A 76 -13.93 -6.11 -3.32
N PHE A 77 -13.36 -6.43 -2.15
CA PHE A 77 -12.22 -5.67 -1.63
C PHE A 77 -10.99 -5.78 -2.53
N GLN A 78 -10.71 -6.99 -3.03
CA GLN A 78 -9.61 -7.22 -3.97
C GLN A 78 -9.80 -6.42 -5.27
N GLU A 79 -11.02 -6.33 -5.79
CA GLU A 79 -11.28 -5.62 -7.03
C GLU A 79 -11.37 -4.10 -6.82
N ASP A 80 -12.16 -3.64 -5.86
CA ASP A 80 -12.52 -2.22 -5.71
C ASP A 80 -11.45 -1.42 -4.97
N VAL A 81 -10.76 -2.04 -4.00
CA VAL A 81 -9.75 -1.34 -3.17
C VAL A 81 -8.34 -1.66 -3.65
N VAL A 82 -8.03 -2.94 -3.85
CA VAL A 82 -6.68 -3.37 -4.26
C VAL A 82 -6.48 -3.32 -5.77
N GLN A 83 -7.55 -3.20 -6.55
CA GLN A 83 -7.49 -3.07 -8.01
C GLN A 83 -6.91 -4.31 -8.70
N LYS A 84 -7.34 -5.49 -8.26
CA LYS A 84 -6.85 -6.79 -8.74
C LYS A 84 -6.81 -6.91 -10.27
N SER A 85 -7.89 -6.60 -10.98
CA SER A 85 -7.91 -6.68 -12.45
C SER A 85 -6.94 -5.70 -13.12
N PHE A 86 -6.73 -4.53 -12.51
CA PHE A 86 -5.75 -3.55 -12.97
C PHE A 86 -4.32 -4.06 -12.76
N ILE A 87 -4.01 -4.59 -11.57
CA ILE A 87 -2.71 -5.19 -11.24
C ILE A 87 -2.35 -6.30 -12.24
N TYR A 88 -3.31 -7.13 -12.66
CA TYR A 88 -3.02 -8.17 -13.66
C TYR A 88 -2.52 -7.58 -14.98
N LYS A 89 -3.11 -6.48 -15.46
CA LYS A 89 -2.65 -5.80 -16.68
C LYS A 89 -1.26 -5.16 -16.51
N VAL A 90 -1.03 -4.55 -15.35
CA VAL A 90 0.29 -3.97 -15.02
C VAL A 90 1.36 -5.05 -15.00
N LYS A 91 1.04 -6.20 -14.39
CA LYS A 91 1.91 -7.37 -14.31
C LYS A 91 2.21 -7.98 -15.67
N GLU A 92 1.24 -8.03 -16.58
CA GLU A 92 1.47 -8.45 -17.97
C GLU A 92 2.50 -7.56 -18.67
N HIS A 93 2.55 -6.27 -18.34
CA HIS A 93 3.51 -5.31 -18.87
C HIS A 93 4.88 -5.38 -18.17
N CYS A 94 4.90 -5.38 -16.84
CA CYS A 94 6.11 -5.21 -16.02
C CYS A 94 6.83 -6.53 -15.66
N GLY A 95 6.13 -7.66 -15.77
CA GLY A 95 6.56 -8.94 -15.21
C GLY A 95 6.32 -9.04 -13.69
N GLU A 96 6.71 -10.16 -13.11
CA GLU A 96 6.57 -10.43 -11.67
C GLU A 96 7.40 -9.45 -10.81
N LEU A 97 6.84 -9.11 -9.64
CA LEU A 97 7.52 -8.37 -8.58
C LEU A 97 8.48 -9.31 -7.81
N GLY A 98 9.65 -8.81 -7.48
CA GLY A 98 10.54 -9.41 -6.49
C GLY A 98 10.25 -8.91 -5.06
N ASP A 99 11.14 -9.25 -4.14
CA ASP A 99 11.05 -8.82 -2.75
C ASP A 99 11.07 -7.29 -2.64
N TYR A 100 10.14 -6.75 -1.87
CA TYR A 100 9.98 -5.31 -1.66
C TYR A 100 9.78 -4.50 -2.94
N GLU A 101 9.42 -5.12 -4.07
CA GLU A 101 9.06 -4.38 -5.29
C GLU A 101 7.56 -4.05 -5.31
N VAL A 102 7.24 -2.90 -5.91
CA VAL A 102 5.87 -2.46 -6.24
C VAL A 102 5.83 -1.89 -7.66
N TYR A 103 4.64 -1.81 -8.25
CA TYR A 103 4.41 -1.12 -9.51
C TYR A 103 4.09 0.35 -9.27
N ILE A 104 4.86 1.22 -9.89
CA ILE A 104 4.80 2.68 -9.71
C ILE A 104 4.43 3.33 -11.04
N PRO A 105 3.36 4.14 -11.11
CA PRO A 105 3.02 4.86 -12.33
C PRO A 105 4.13 5.86 -12.67
N THR A 106 4.64 5.81 -13.90
CA THR A 106 5.78 6.63 -14.33
C THR A 106 5.48 7.37 -15.64
N PRO A 107 5.28 8.71 -15.63
CA PRO A 107 5.34 9.58 -14.46
C PRO A 107 4.11 9.42 -13.55
N TYR A 108 4.18 9.97 -12.34
CA TYR A 108 3.04 10.01 -11.44
C TYR A 108 1.85 10.76 -12.07
N PRO A 109 0.60 10.34 -11.83
CA PRO A 109 -0.60 11.04 -12.31
C PRO A 109 -0.66 12.52 -11.90
N CYS A 110 -0.22 12.85 -10.68
CA CYS A 110 -0.16 14.25 -10.22
C CYS A 110 0.82 15.13 -11.03
N LEU A 111 1.76 14.50 -11.75
CA LEU A 111 2.73 15.15 -12.63
C LEU A 111 2.32 15.06 -14.11
N GLY A 112 1.07 14.66 -14.40
CA GLY A 112 0.54 14.51 -15.76
C GLY A 112 0.75 13.13 -16.37
N GLY A 113 1.11 12.11 -15.57
CA GLY A 113 1.07 10.72 -16.01
C GLY A 113 -0.35 10.21 -16.22
N SER A 114 -0.52 9.19 -17.07
CA SER A 114 -1.85 8.63 -17.31
C SER A 114 -2.32 7.71 -16.18
N GLY A 115 -1.39 7.01 -15.52
CA GLY A 115 -1.73 5.95 -14.58
C GLY A 115 -2.27 4.69 -15.26
N GLU A 116 -2.12 4.57 -16.58
CA GLU A 116 -2.51 3.36 -17.32
C GLU A 116 -1.52 2.21 -17.07
N PRO A 117 -1.94 0.94 -17.22
CA PRO A 117 -1.10 -0.22 -16.90
C PRO A 117 0.28 -0.21 -17.56
N GLU A 118 0.34 0.19 -18.83
CA GLU A 118 1.56 0.25 -19.65
C GLU A 118 2.51 1.41 -19.29
N THR A 119 2.11 2.29 -18.37
CA THR A 119 2.96 3.39 -17.88
C THR A 119 3.63 3.08 -16.55
N HIS A 120 3.36 1.91 -15.98
CA HIS A 120 3.95 1.49 -14.72
C HIS A 120 5.35 0.94 -14.91
N LYS A 121 6.15 1.05 -13.87
CA LYS A 121 7.46 0.40 -13.75
C LYS A 121 7.59 -0.23 -12.38
N LYS A 122 8.45 -1.24 -12.27
CA LYS A 122 8.84 -1.80 -10.98
C LYS A 122 9.77 -0.84 -10.24
N GLY A 123 9.62 -0.76 -8.92
CA GLY A 123 10.51 0.00 -8.05
C GLY A 123 10.46 -0.53 -6.63
N ASP A 124 11.40 -0.06 -5.80
CA ASP A 124 11.49 -0.44 -4.39
C ASP A 124 10.39 0.25 -3.57
N LEU A 125 9.71 -0.53 -2.72
CA LEU A 125 8.61 -0.09 -1.86
C LEU A 125 9.02 1.04 -0.92
N TRP A 126 10.18 0.93 -0.30
CA TRP A 126 10.61 1.87 0.73
C TRP A 126 11.04 3.20 0.09
N VAL A 127 11.71 3.14 -1.05
CA VAL A 127 11.99 4.32 -1.87
C VAL A 127 10.68 4.95 -2.36
N TYR A 128 9.71 4.14 -2.81
CA TYR A 128 8.39 4.62 -3.20
C TYR A 128 7.67 5.33 -2.05
N LEU A 129 7.65 4.74 -0.85
CA LEU A 129 7.03 5.33 0.34
C LEU A 129 7.68 6.67 0.71
N ALA A 130 9.01 6.74 0.72
CA ALA A 130 9.74 7.98 1.02
C ALA A 130 9.49 9.09 0.00
N ILE A 131 9.38 8.75 -1.30
CA ILE A 131 9.08 9.74 -2.35
C ILE A 131 7.61 10.15 -2.33
N SER A 132 6.70 9.18 -2.18
CA SER A 132 5.26 9.40 -2.18
C SER A 132 4.83 10.23 -0.97
N SER A 133 5.46 10.05 0.19
CA SER A 133 5.20 10.87 1.38
C SER A 133 5.48 12.35 1.11
N GLN A 134 6.66 12.68 0.58
CA GLN A 134 7.01 14.07 0.25
C GLN A 134 6.19 14.67 -0.90
N THR A 135 5.64 13.83 -1.77
CA THR A 135 4.85 14.26 -2.94
C THR A 135 3.38 14.46 -2.59
N PHE A 136 2.79 13.53 -1.83
CA PHE A 136 1.36 13.41 -1.60
C PHE A 136 0.94 13.69 -0.17
N ALA A 137 1.76 13.41 0.84
CA ALA A 137 1.44 13.68 2.24
C ALA A 137 1.50 15.19 2.49
N LYS A 138 0.44 15.88 2.05
CA LYS A 138 0.20 17.30 2.32
C LYS A 138 -1.14 17.40 3.01
N ILE A 139 -1.07 17.93 4.23
CA ILE A 139 -2.18 18.39 5.06
C ILE A 139 -2.89 19.55 4.36
#